data_AF-A0A9D6YNE6-F1
#
_entry.id   AF-A0A9D6YNE6-F1
#
_cell.length_a   1.000
_cell.length_b   1.000
_cell.length_c   1.000
_cell.angle_alpha   90.00
_cell.angle_beta   90.00
_cell.angle_gamma   90.00
#
_symmetry.space_group_name_H-M   'P 1'
#
loop_
_entity.id
_entity.type
_entity.pdbx_description
1 polymer ?
#
loop_
_entity_poly.entity_id
_entity_poly.type
_entity_poly.pdbx_seq_one_letter_code
_entity_poly.pdbx_strand_id
1 'polypeptide(L)'
;MEGRLETKADILKTFIQEDRNEIRIILNRIQGITSSLVVSSFAITAFLFGKHEASIPKRPEYYSVLVDFLLIALITVVFFILKKNLVNARKALKLRQDLLNNLKEDDQNDLNLFPDPKGVIPDIHDTDLYWFVGLAISMIIAKIVIGLRIFGS
;
A
#
# COMPACT_ATOMS: atom_id res chain seq x y z
N MET A 1 -5.80 -4.38 -43.72
CA MET A 1 -4.78 -4.56 -42.66
C MET A 1 -5.11 -3.71 -41.42
N GLU A 2 -5.86 -2.61 -41.55
CA GLU A 2 -6.40 -1.81 -40.43
C GLU A 2 -7.06 -2.61 -39.29
N GLY A 3 -7.98 -3.53 -39.58
CA GLY A 3 -8.73 -4.23 -38.52
C GLY A 3 -7.88 -5.07 -37.55
N ARG A 4 -6.68 -5.53 -37.95
CA ARG A 4 -5.76 -6.23 -37.03
C ARG A 4 -5.09 -5.26 -36.06
N LEU A 5 -4.82 -4.04 -36.49
CA LEU A 5 -4.18 -3.02 -35.67
C LEU A 5 -5.17 -2.44 -34.65
N GLU A 6 -6.42 -2.20 -35.07
CA GLU A 6 -7.51 -1.80 -34.16
C GLU A 6 -7.72 -2.86 -33.06
N THR A 7 -7.76 -4.13 -33.43
CA THR A 7 -7.91 -5.23 -32.46
C THR A 7 -6.75 -5.28 -31.46
N LYS A 8 -5.49 -5.14 -31.93
CA LYS A 8 -4.30 -5.08 -31.07
C LYS A 8 -4.35 -3.87 -30.11
N ALA A 9 -4.75 -2.72 -30.61
CA ALA A 9 -4.89 -1.50 -29.81
C ALA A 9 -5.98 -1.62 -28.74
N ASP A 10 -7.13 -2.21 -29.07
CA ASP A 10 -8.24 -2.38 -28.13
C ASP A 10 -7.94 -3.39 -27.03
N ILE A 11 -7.22 -4.48 -27.35
CA ILE A 11 -6.68 -5.41 -26.36
C ILE A 11 -5.73 -4.66 -25.40
N LEU A 12 -4.82 -3.85 -25.94
CA LEU A 12 -3.83 -3.13 -25.14
C LEU A 12 -4.47 -2.05 -24.25
N LYS A 13 -5.50 -1.34 -24.75
CA LYS A 13 -6.32 -0.42 -23.94
C LYS A 13 -6.99 -1.14 -22.77
N THR A 14 -7.51 -2.34 -23.00
CA THR A 14 -8.14 -3.17 -21.96
C THR A 14 -7.12 -3.53 -20.87
N PHE A 15 -5.91 -3.97 -21.25
CA PHE A 15 -4.84 -4.24 -20.28
C PHE A 15 -4.39 -3.02 -19.49
N ILE A 16 -4.29 -1.85 -20.13
CA ILE A 16 -3.97 -0.58 -19.46
C ILE A 16 -5.05 -0.23 -18.44
N GLN A 17 -6.32 -0.47 -18.76
CA GLN A 17 -7.42 -0.23 -17.84
C GLN A 17 -7.38 -1.18 -16.64
N GLU A 18 -7.03 -2.45 -16.85
CA GLU A 18 -6.86 -3.41 -15.76
C GLU A 18 -5.69 -3.03 -14.84
N ASP A 19 -4.54 -2.62 -15.39
CA ASP A 19 -3.40 -2.16 -14.58
C ASP A 19 -3.77 -0.96 -13.70
N ARG A 20 -4.53 0.00 -14.24
CA ARG A 20 -5.02 1.14 -13.48
C ARG A 20 -5.95 0.70 -12.34
N ASN A 21 -6.77 -0.33 -12.58
CA ASN A 21 -7.62 -0.91 -11.57
C ASN A 21 -6.80 -1.62 -10.47
N GLU A 22 -5.82 -2.44 -10.85
CA GLU A 22 -4.90 -3.10 -9.91
C GLU A 22 -4.15 -2.08 -9.03
N ILE A 23 -3.62 -1.00 -9.62
CA ILE A 23 -2.96 0.09 -8.89
C ILE A 23 -3.92 0.70 -7.86
N ARG A 24 -5.17 0.98 -8.25
CA ARG A 24 -6.19 1.51 -7.34
C ARG A 24 -6.50 0.54 -6.20
N ILE A 25 -6.61 -0.75 -6.50
CA ILE A 25 -6.85 -1.80 -5.50
C ILE A 25 -5.69 -1.85 -4.50
N ILE A 26 -4.43 -1.79 -4.96
CA ILE A 26 -3.26 -1.78 -4.07
C ILE A 26 -3.27 -0.55 -3.17
N LEU A 27 -3.55 0.64 -3.70
CA LEU A 27 -3.66 1.87 -2.91
C LEU A 27 -4.74 1.77 -1.83
N ASN A 28 -5.93 1.29 -2.20
CA ASN A 28 -7.03 1.07 -1.26
C ASN A 28 -6.67 0.05 -0.17
N ARG A 29 -5.92 -1.01 -0.51
CA ARG A 29 -5.43 -1.99 0.46
C ARG A 29 -4.44 -1.37 1.44
N ILE A 30 -3.51 -0.53 0.97
CA ILE A 30 -2.55 0.15 1.85
C ILE A 30 -3.28 1.03 2.84
N GLN A 31 -4.23 1.85 2.37
CA GLN A 31 -5.03 2.72 3.23
C GLN A 31 -5.90 1.92 4.20
N GLY A 32 -6.63 0.91 3.70
CA GLY A 32 -7.53 0.08 4.50
C GLY A 32 -6.82 -0.69 5.61
N ILE A 33 -5.68 -1.34 5.29
CA ILE A 33 -4.90 -2.09 6.29
C ILE A 33 -4.31 -1.13 7.32
N THR A 34 -3.73 -0.01 6.88
CA THR A 34 -3.13 0.98 7.79
C THR A 34 -4.18 1.56 8.75
N SER A 35 -5.34 1.99 8.25
CA SER A 35 -6.43 2.51 9.07
C SER A 35 -6.96 1.45 10.05
N SER A 36 -7.14 0.21 9.60
CA SER A 36 -7.62 -0.90 10.44
C SER A 36 -6.65 -1.19 11.59
N LEU A 37 -5.34 -1.17 11.32
CA LEU A 37 -4.31 -1.39 12.34
C LEU A 37 -4.25 -0.25 13.34
N VAL A 38 -4.40 1.01 12.90
CA VAL A 38 -4.49 2.16 13.80
C VAL A 38 -5.73 2.04 14.71
N VAL A 39 -6.91 1.77 14.14
CA VAL A 39 -8.14 1.61 14.94
C VAL A 39 -8.02 0.45 15.92
N SER A 40 -7.44 -0.67 15.49
CA SER A 40 -7.19 -1.84 16.33
C SER A 40 -6.22 -1.52 17.47
N SER A 41 -5.19 -0.70 17.23
CA SER A 41 -4.27 -0.19 18.26
C SER A 41 -5.04 0.57 19.36
N PHE A 42 -5.96 1.47 19.00
CA PHE A 42 -6.79 2.18 19.98
C PHE A 42 -7.76 1.25 20.70
N ALA A 43 -8.39 0.32 20.00
CA ALA A 43 -9.33 -0.63 20.59
C ALA A 43 -8.66 -1.56 21.61
N ILE A 44 -7.47 -2.08 21.30
CA ILE A 44 -6.69 -2.93 22.21
C ILE A 44 -6.32 -2.15 23.48
N THR A 45 -5.85 -0.91 23.33
CA THR A 45 -5.56 -0.04 24.47
C THR A 45 -6.82 0.22 25.31
N ALA A 46 -7.93 0.61 24.69
CA ALA A 46 -9.19 0.83 25.42
C ALA A 46 -9.65 -0.43 26.18
N PHE A 47 -9.49 -1.62 25.60
CA PHE A 47 -9.83 -2.87 26.26
C PHE A 47 -8.90 -3.22 27.43
N LEU A 48 -7.58 -3.03 27.26
CA LEU A 48 -6.58 -3.31 28.30
C LEU A 48 -6.72 -2.37 29.50
N PHE A 49 -7.02 -1.09 29.27
CA PHE A 49 -7.19 -0.10 30.34
C PHE A 49 -8.60 -0.09 30.93
N GLY A 50 -9.64 -0.44 30.16
CA GLY A 50 -11.03 -0.46 30.63
C GLY A 50 -11.39 -1.64 31.55
N LYS A 51 -10.62 -2.73 31.57
CA LYS A 51 -10.88 -3.93 32.39
C LYS A 51 -10.05 -4.00 33.67
N HIS A 52 -10.04 -2.92 34.45
CA HIS A 52 -9.18 -2.81 35.65
C HIS A 52 -9.59 -3.67 36.87
N GLU A 53 -10.60 -4.55 36.79
CA GLU A 53 -11.23 -5.10 38.00
C GLU A 53 -10.95 -6.56 38.40
N ALA A 54 -10.12 -7.39 37.72
CA ALA A 54 -9.97 -8.77 38.25
C ALA A 54 -8.68 -9.56 38.03
N SER A 55 -7.84 -9.30 37.02
CA SER A 55 -6.79 -10.31 36.70
C SER A 55 -5.61 -9.85 35.82
N ILE A 56 -5.51 -8.55 35.54
CA ILE A 56 -4.47 -8.04 34.63
C ILE A 56 -3.14 -7.88 35.39
N PRO A 57 -1.98 -8.27 34.81
CA PRO A 57 -0.67 -8.15 35.45
C PRO A 57 -0.39 -6.73 35.94
N LYS A 58 0.44 -6.60 37.00
CA LYS A 58 0.79 -5.35 37.72
C LYS A 58 1.33 -4.18 36.87
N ARG A 59 1.47 -4.34 35.54
CA ARG A 59 2.03 -3.35 34.60
C ARG A 59 1.44 -3.48 33.18
N PRO A 60 0.13 -3.23 32.97
CA PRO A 60 -0.52 -3.36 31.66
C PRO A 60 0.03 -2.41 30.59
N GLU A 61 0.64 -1.30 31.00
CA GLU A 61 1.23 -0.30 30.12
C GLU A 61 2.33 -0.86 29.22
N TYR A 62 3.24 -1.67 29.77
CA TYR A 62 4.35 -2.22 28.98
C TYR A 62 3.86 -3.19 27.91
N TYR A 63 2.79 -3.93 28.19
CA TYR A 63 2.15 -4.80 27.19
C TYR A 63 1.46 -3.97 26.11
N SER A 64 0.76 -2.88 26.45
CA SER A 64 0.17 -1.98 25.45
C SER A 64 1.25 -1.37 24.55
N VAL A 65 2.36 -0.89 25.14
CA VAL A 65 3.47 -0.31 24.40
C VAL A 65 4.12 -1.34 23.47
N LEU A 66 4.35 -2.57 23.96
CA LEU A 66 4.88 -3.66 23.14
C LEU A 66 3.97 -3.96 21.94
N VAL A 67 2.66 -4.05 22.17
CA VAL A 67 1.67 -4.27 21.09
C VAL A 67 1.72 -3.14 20.07
N ASP A 68 1.84 -1.90 20.51
CA ASP A 68 1.92 -0.76 19.61
C ASP A 68 3.20 -0.74 18.78
N PHE A 69 4.34 -1.13 19.36
CA PHE A 69 5.58 -1.33 18.59
C PHE A 69 5.44 -2.45 17.54
N LEU A 70 4.81 -3.57 17.90
CA LEU A 70 4.53 -4.65 16.95
C LEU A 70 3.59 -4.19 15.82
N LEU A 71 2.58 -3.36 16.13
CA LEU A 71 1.69 -2.78 15.13
C LEU A 71 2.41 -1.82 14.19
N ILE A 72 3.31 -0.97 14.70
CA ILE A 72 4.15 -0.09 13.87
C ILE A 72 5.05 -0.92 12.95
N ALA A 73 5.70 -1.96 13.47
CA ALA A 73 6.51 -2.86 12.67
C ALA A 73 5.69 -3.54 11.57
N LEU A 74 4.49 -4.01 11.91
CA LEU A 74 3.56 -4.63 10.95
C LEU A 74 3.12 -3.65 9.86
N ILE A 75 2.72 -2.43 10.21
CA ILE A 75 2.37 -1.36 9.25
C ILE A 75 3.54 -1.12 8.29
N THR A 76 4.75 -1.03 8.83
CA THR A 76 5.97 -0.78 8.05
C THR A 76 6.24 -1.91 7.06
N VAL A 77 6.22 -3.16 7.52
CA VAL A 77 6.44 -4.34 6.67
C VAL A 77 5.39 -4.44 5.56
N VAL A 78 4.11 -4.32 5.91
CA VAL A 78 3.00 -4.37 4.94
C VAL A 78 3.13 -3.24 3.92
N PHE A 79 3.46 -2.02 4.37
CA PHE A 79 3.68 -0.88 3.49
C PHE A 79 4.80 -1.15 2.49
N PHE A 80 5.95 -1.67 2.93
CA PHE A 80 7.06 -1.98 2.03
C PHE A 80 6.70 -3.05 0.99
N ILE A 81 6.00 -4.11 1.39
CA ILE A 81 5.56 -5.17 0.48
C ILE A 81 4.58 -4.62 -0.56
N LEU A 82 3.54 -3.91 -0.12
CA LEU A 82 2.51 -3.39 -1.02
C LEU A 82 3.05 -2.28 -1.93
N LYS A 83 3.97 -1.46 -1.43
CA LYS A 83 4.64 -0.44 -2.23
C LYS A 83 5.54 -1.05 -3.30
N LYS A 84 6.26 -2.14 -3.00
CA LYS A 84 7.03 -2.88 -4.02
C LYS A 84 6.10 -3.36 -5.14
N ASN A 85 4.93 -3.88 -4.78
CA ASN A 85 3.92 -4.31 -5.76
C ASN A 85 3.37 -3.12 -6.57
N LEU A 86 3.08 -1.99 -5.93
CA LEU A 86 2.63 -0.76 -6.58
C LEU A 86 3.63 -0.24 -7.61
N VAL A 87 4.92 -0.22 -7.24
CA VAL A 87 6.01 0.20 -8.15
C VAL A 87 6.08 -0.72 -9.37
N ASN A 88 5.99 -2.04 -9.17
CA ASN A 88 6.01 -3.00 -10.27
C ASN A 88 4.79 -2.84 -11.19
N ALA A 89 3.59 -2.66 -10.63
CA ALA A 89 2.37 -2.41 -11.40
C ALA A 89 2.46 -1.12 -12.24
N ARG A 90 3.07 -0.05 -11.69
CA ARG A 90 3.30 1.19 -12.45
C ARG A 90 4.31 1.04 -13.58
N LYS A 91 5.35 0.23 -13.40
CA LYS A 91 6.30 -0.09 -14.48
C LYS A 91 5.62 -0.86 -15.61
N ALA A 92 4.77 -1.83 -15.26
CA ALA A 92 3.97 -2.57 -16.24
C ALA A 92 3.02 -1.64 -17.01
N LEU A 93 2.32 -0.75 -16.30
CA LEU A 93 1.44 0.25 -16.91
C LEU A 93 2.20 1.14 -17.90
N LYS A 94 3.37 1.68 -17.50
CA LYS A 94 4.19 2.55 -18.36
C LYS A 94 4.64 1.81 -19.62
N LEU A 95 5.11 0.58 -19.48
CA LEU A 95 5.50 -0.24 -20.62
C LEU A 95 4.34 -0.50 -21.60
N ARG A 96 3.14 -0.76 -21.09
CA ARG A 96 1.96 -0.96 -21.94
C ARG A 96 1.50 0.33 -22.62
N GLN A 97 1.66 1.48 -21.97
CA GLN A 97 1.44 2.78 -22.59
C GLN A 97 2.47 3.06 -23.69
N ASP A 98 3.75 2.74 -23.44
CA ASP A 98 4.82 2.90 -24.43
C ASP A 98 4.61 1.97 -25.64
N LEU A 99 4.13 0.74 -25.43
CA LEU A 99 3.73 -0.18 -26.51
C LEU A 99 2.57 0.37 -27.34
N LEU A 100 1.58 1.01 -26.70
CA LEU A 100 0.43 1.60 -27.40
C LEU A 100 0.87 2.79 -28.27
N ASN A 101 1.77 3.63 -27.75
CA ASN A 101 2.29 4.80 -28.45
C ASN A 101 3.21 4.43 -29.62
N ASN A 102 3.87 3.28 -29.57
CA ASN A 102 4.77 2.78 -30.61
C ASN A 102 4.13 1.76 -31.56
N LEU A 103 2.80 1.57 -31.48
CA LEU A 103 2.07 0.63 -32.34
C LEU A 103 2.09 1.15 -33.79
N LYS A 104 2.97 0.62 -34.65
CA LYS A 104 3.05 0.96 -36.08
C LYS A 104 2.21 0.01 -36.94
N GLU A 105 1.64 0.54 -38.02
CA GLU A 105 0.86 -0.23 -39.02
C GLU A 105 1.63 -1.35 -39.72
N ASP A 106 2.96 -1.26 -39.76
CA ASP A 106 3.82 -2.20 -40.48
C ASP A 106 4.53 -3.21 -39.57
N ASP A 107 4.20 -3.25 -38.27
CA ASP A 107 4.83 -4.19 -37.33
C ASP A 107 4.27 -5.61 -37.54
N GLN A 108 4.94 -6.37 -38.41
CA GLN A 108 4.75 -7.82 -38.59
C GLN A 108 5.17 -8.64 -37.37
N ASN A 109 5.84 -8.03 -36.39
CA ASN A 109 6.29 -8.72 -35.18
C ASN A 109 5.12 -9.03 -34.24
N ASP A 110 5.19 -10.21 -33.61
CA ASP A 110 4.28 -10.59 -32.54
C ASP A 110 4.33 -9.55 -31.42
N LEU A 111 3.17 -8.99 -31.10
CA LEU A 111 3.04 -7.95 -30.08
C LEU A 111 3.39 -8.58 -28.72
N ASN A 112 4.52 -8.20 -28.14
CA ASN A 112 4.86 -8.67 -26.79
C ASN A 112 4.02 -7.91 -25.76
N LEU A 113 2.91 -8.50 -25.33
CA LEU A 113 1.98 -7.95 -24.33
C LEU A 113 2.58 -7.88 -22.91
N PHE A 114 3.70 -8.58 -22.67
CA PHE A 114 4.35 -8.69 -21.36
C PHE A 114 5.85 -8.35 -21.45
N PRO A 115 6.22 -7.09 -21.76
CA PRO A 115 7.60 -6.65 -21.76
C PRO A 115 8.22 -6.69 -20.35
N ASP A 116 9.52 -6.96 -20.25
CA ASP A 116 10.24 -7.04 -18.97
C ASP A 116 10.33 -5.63 -18.31
N PRO A 117 9.79 -5.42 -17.09
CA PRO A 117 9.81 -4.14 -16.39
C PRO A 117 11.18 -3.71 -15.83
N LYS A 118 12.25 -4.46 -16.09
CA LYS A 118 13.61 -4.10 -15.66
C LYS A 118 14.08 -2.79 -16.32
N GLY A 119 14.50 -1.82 -15.51
CA GLY A 119 15.05 -0.54 -15.97
C GLY A 119 14.05 0.60 -16.18
N VAL A 120 12.74 0.33 -16.11
CA VAL A 120 11.70 1.37 -16.28
C VAL A 120 11.51 2.17 -15.00
N ILE A 121 11.54 3.50 -15.11
CA ILE A 121 11.26 4.42 -14.00
C ILE A 121 9.77 4.80 -14.05
N PRO A 122 8.99 4.53 -12.99
CA PRO A 122 7.58 4.93 -12.94
C PRO A 122 7.45 6.45 -12.88
N ASP A 123 6.53 7.02 -13.64
CA ASP A 123 6.31 8.47 -13.72
C ASP A 123 5.64 9.06 -12.48
N ILE A 124 4.81 8.26 -11.79
CA ILE A 124 4.01 8.74 -10.67
C ILE A 124 4.79 8.52 -9.37
N HIS A 125 5.02 9.59 -8.61
CA HIS A 125 5.62 9.57 -7.27
C HIS A 125 4.55 9.42 -6.18
N ASP A 126 4.80 8.53 -5.22
CA ASP A 126 3.85 8.16 -4.14
C ASP A 126 3.99 8.99 -2.86
N THR A 127 4.33 10.28 -2.98
CA THR A 127 4.60 11.16 -1.83
C THR A 127 3.45 11.16 -0.81
N ASP A 128 2.21 11.17 -1.28
CA ASP A 128 1.00 11.15 -0.45
C ASP A 128 0.87 9.87 0.38
N LEU A 129 1.36 8.74 -0.15
CA LEU A 129 1.29 7.45 0.52
C LEU A 129 2.28 7.38 1.69
N TYR A 130 3.47 7.96 1.54
CA TYR A 130 4.42 8.09 2.64
C TYR A 130 3.88 9.03 3.72
N TRP A 131 3.24 10.13 3.33
CA TRP A 131 2.58 11.03 4.27
C TRP A 131 1.49 10.31 5.07
N PHE A 132 0.64 9.54 4.39
CA PHE A 132 -0.44 8.80 5.04
C PHE A 132 0.08 7.79 6.07
N VAL A 133 1.09 6.98 5.68
CA VAL A 133 1.68 5.99 6.59
C VAL A 133 2.48 6.67 7.72
N GLY A 134 3.18 7.77 7.42
CA GLY A 134 3.86 8.59 8.40
C GLY A 134 2.90 9.16 9.45
N LEU A 135 1.73 9.67 9.01
CA LEU A 135 0.67 10.14 9.90
C LEU A 135 0.15 9.00 10.78
N ALA A 136 -0.12 7.82 10.22
CA ALA A 136 -0.58 6.66 10.99
C ALA A 136 0.42 6.24 12.09
N ILE A 137 1.71 6.16 11.75
CA ILE A 137 2.77 5.87 12.73
C ILE A 137 2.84 6.98 13.78
N SER A 138 2.78 8.24 13.37
CA SER A 138 2.81 9.38 14.30
C SER A 138 1.64 9.37 15.29
N MET A 139 0.45 8.94 14.87
CA MET A 139 -0.71 8.79 15.74
C MET A 139 -0.49 7.72 16.80
N ILE A 140 0.07 6.56 16.42
CA ILE A 140 0.37 5.48 17.37
C ILE A 140 1.46 5.94 18.36
N ILE A 141 2.49 6.64 17.89
CA ILE A 141 3.54 7.20 18.76
C ILE A 141 2.95 8.22 19.73
N ALA A 142 2.11 9.15 19.25
CA ALA A 142 1.43 10.12 20.10
C ALA A 142 0.59 9.42 21.18
N LYS A 143 -0.11 8.33 20.82
CA LYS A 143 -0.85 7.50 21.77
C LYS A 143 0.07 6.90 22.84
N ILE A 144 1.21 6.33 22.45
CA ILE A 144 2.21 5.76 23.39
C ILE A 144 2.70 6.84 24.37
N VAL A 145 3.07 8.02 23.88
CA VAL A 145 3.59 9.13 24.70
C VAL A 145 2.55 9.61 25.71
N ILE A 146 1.30 9.77 25.27
CA ILE A 146 0.19 10.17 26.14
C ILE A 146 -0.08 9.09 27.19
N GLY A 147 -0.13 7.82 26.79
CA GLY A 147 -0.33 6.69 27.70
C GLY A 147 0.76 6.61 28.77
N LEU A 148 2.03 6.69 28.39
CA LEU A 148 3.15 6.67 29.34
C LEU A 148 3.11 7.84 30.33
N ARG A 149 2.66 9.02 29.89
CA ARG A 149 2.58 10.20 30.77
C ARG A 149 1.44 10.12 31.78
N ILE A 150 0.31 9.52 31.39
CA ILE A 150 -0.87 9.40 32.26
C ILE A 150 -0.70 8.29 33.31
N PHE A 151 -0.08 7.18 32.94
CA PHE A 151 0.00 5.99 33.80
C PHE A 151 1.37 5.81 34.48
N GLY A 152 2.41 6.50 34.02
CA GLY A 152 3.75 6.48 34.63
C GLY A 152 3.98 7.46 35.78
N SER A 153 2.98 8.28 36.15
CA SER A 153 2.99 9.20 37.30
C SER A 153 2.20 8.63 38.47
#